data_AF-A0A953TUV1-F1
#
_entry.id   AF-A0A953TUV1-F1
#
_cell.length_a   1.000
_cell.length_b   1.000
_cell.length_c   1.000
_cell.angle_alpha   90.00
_cell.angle_beta   90.00
_cell.angle_gamma   90.00
#
_symmetry.space_group_name_H-M   'P 1'
#
loop_
_entity.id
_entity.type
_entity.pdbx_description
1 polymer ?
#
loop_
_entity_poly.entity_id
_entity_poly.type
_entity_poly.pdbx_seq_one_letter_code
_entity_poly.pdbx_strand_id
1 'polypeptide(L)'
;MQEVRYEKPLACVQFETELEAFLEGESRPFVSAHARACEFCGSVLADLEQLCAAARALPLEEPSPAVWASLHARLEREGIQRERTTGWTWLRRLHVWPHPAPLGALASVVLVGVFILMASSTSRISPPRTEGRYGPPPTSVASLLGANQAADLTRAIQDLESAYQLNSKNLAPDVKASYDKGLDSLNESIRESLASLQQEPDNALAHEYLMDAYSRKAEVLSSALESGGR
;
A
#
# COMPACT_ATOMS: atom_id res chain seq x y z
N MET A 1 47.25 -12.42 -8.55
CA MET A 1 45.79 -12.54 -8.51
C MET A 1 45.30 -12.49 -9.94
N GLN A 2 44.85 -13.62 -10.48
CA GLN A 2 44.25 -13.69 -11.82
C GLN A 2 42.79 -13.24 -11.69
N GLU A 3 42.44 -12.14 -12.36
CA GLU A 3 41.04 -11.75 -12.55
C GLU A 3 40.39 -12.80 -13.47
N VAL A 4 39.62 -13.70 -12.87
CA VAL A 4 38.75 -14.60 -13.64
C VAL A 4 37.58 -13.76 -14.14
N ARG A 5 37.71 -13.23 -15.35
CA ARG A 5 36.62 -12.56 -16.05
C ARG A 5 35.60 -13.63 -16.44
N TYR A 6 34.55 -13.76 -15.66
CA TYR A 6 33.45 -14.68 -15.94
C TYR A 6 32.63 -14.12 -17.11
N GLU A 7 32.91 -14.58 -18.33
CA GLU A 7 32.07 -14.25 -19.49
C GLU A 7 30.76 -15.03 -19.40
N LYS A 8 29.66 -14.29 -19.24
CA LYS A 8 28.33 -14.88 -19.19
C LYS A 8 27.88 -15.28 -20.60
N PRO A 9 27.41 -16.53 -20.80
CA PRO A 9 26.90 -16.94 -22.10
C PRO A 9 25.74 -16.05 -22.57
N LEU A 10 25.70 -15.71 -23.86
CA LEU A 10 24.66 -14.86 -24.46
C LEU A 10 23.23 -15.35 -24.16
N ALA A 11 23.02 -16.67 -24.08
CA ALA A 11 21.73 -17.25 -23.73
C ALA A 11 21.29 -16.93 -22.29
N CYS A 12 22.24 -16.87 -21.34
CA CYS A 12 21.94 -16.46 -19.97
C CYS A 12 21.64 -14.96 -19.87
N VAL A 13 22.23 -14.13 -20.74
CA VAL A 13 21.92 -12.69 -20.83
C VAL A 13 20.51 -12.47 -21.39
N GLN A 14 20.15 -13.22 -22.44
CA GLN A 14 18.80 -13.19 -22.99
C GLN A 14 17.77 -13.66 -21.96
N PHE A 15 18.09 -14.69 -21.18
CA PHE A 15 17.24 -15.18 -20.09
C PHE A 15 16.92 -14.05 -19.11
N GLU A 16 17.93 -13.31 -18.63
CA GLU A 16 17.71 -12.18 -17.71
C GLU A 16 16.85 -11.07 -18.30
N THR A 17 17.06 -10.77 -19.59
CA THR A 17 16.32 -9.69 -20.27
C THR A 17 14.85 -10.05 -20.46
N GLU A 18 14.51 -11.32 -20.66
CA GLU A 18 13.14 -11.79 -20.85
C GLU A 18 12.45 -12.25 -19.54
N LEU A 19 13.19 -12.32 -18.43
CA LEU A 19 12.71 -12.89 -17.17
C LEU A 19 11.58 -12.08 -16.53
N GLU A 20 11.68 -10.75 -16.53
CA GLU A 20 10.66 -9.87 -15.93
C GLU A 20 9.30 -10.06 -16.60
N ALA A 21 9.25 -9.91 -17.93
CA ALA A 21 8.05 -10.11 -18.73
C ALA A 21 7.45 -11.52 -18.53
N PHE A 22 8.30 -12.55 -18.41
CA PHE A 22 7.85 -13.91 -18.09
C PHE A 22 7.15 -13.99 -16.72
N LEU A 23 7.73 -13.37 -15.67
CA LEU A 23 7.16 -13.36 -14.33
C LEU A 23 5.86 -12.52 -14.23
N GLU A 24 5.71 -11.50 -15.07
CA GLU A 24 4.46 -10.73 -15.24
C GLU A 24 3.34 -11.53 -15.94
N GLY A 25 3.66 -12.72 -16.48
CA GLY A 25 2.71 -13.62 -17.10
C GLY A 25 2.70 -13.59 -18.63
N GLU A 26 3.65 -12.90 -19.26
CA GLU A 26 3.82 -12.99 -20.71
C GLU A 26 4.40 -14.34 -21.14
N SER A 27 3.98 -14.82 -22.33
CA SER A 27 4.51 -16.07 -22.88
C SER A 27 5.94 -15.88 -23.41
N ARG A 28 6.93 -16.36 -22.64
CA ARG A 28 8.35 -16.40 -23.05
C ARG A 28 8.85 -17.86 -23.09
N PRO A 29 8.63 -18.59 -24.20
CA PRO A 29 9.00 -20.01 -24.28
C PRO A 29 10.51 -20.24 -24.13
N PHE A 30 11.33 -19.26 -24.56
CA PHE A 30 12.78 -19.29 -24.40
C PHE A 30 13.21 -19.40 -22.93
N VAL A 31 12.62 -18.60 -22.03
CA VAL A 31 12.93 -18.59 -20.59
C VAL A 31 12.76 -19.99 -20.00
N SER A 32 11.59 -20.61 -20.22
CA SER A 32 11.30 -21.97 -19.72
C SER A 32 12.15 -23.06 -20.36
N ALA A 33 12.58 -22.89 -21.61
CA ALA A 33 13.45 -23.84 -22.31
C ALA A 33 14.89 -23.74 -21.80
N HIS A 34 15.40 -22.51 -21.63
CA HIS A 34 16.74 -22.26 -21.14
C HIS A 34 16.90 -22.66 -19.67
N ALA A 35 15.92 -22.36 -18.80
CA ALA A 35 15.92 -22.77 -17.40
C ALA A 35 16.01 -24.29 -17.21
N ARG A 36 15.45 -25.08 -18.14
CA ARG A 36 15.59 -26.56 -18.13
C ARG A 36 16.97 -27.04 -18.59
N ALA A 37 17.68 -26.25 -19.39
CA ALA A 37 18.98 -26.61 -19.97
C ALA A 37 20.17 -26.05 -19.17
N CYS A 38 19.99 -24.97 -18.41
CA CYS A 38 21.01 -24.32 -17.61
C CYS A 38 20.65 -24.43 -16.12
N GLU A 39 21.46 -25.17 -15.36
CA GLU A 39 21.24 -25.40 -13.92
C GLU A 39 21.15 -24.09 -13.12
N PHE A 40 22.04 -23.13 -13.40
CA PHE A 40 22.05 -21.83 -12.72
C PHE A 40 20.80 -21.00 -13.01
N CYS A 41 20.41 -20.85 -14.27
CA CYS A 41 19.18 -20.11 -14.61
C CYS A 41 17.93 -20.84 -14.12
N GLY A 42 17.95 -22.18 -14.10
CA GLY A 42 16.90 -23.01 -13.54
C GLY A 42 16.70 -22.81 -12.05
N SER A 43 17.79 -22.77 -11.26
CA SER A 43 17.69 -22.50 -9.82
C SER A 43 17.19 -21.09 -9.52
N VAL A 44 17.67 -20.08 -10.26
CA VAL A 44 17.19 -18.70 -10.13
C VAL A 44 15.69 -18.61 -10.43
N LEU A 45 15.23 -19.24 -11.51
CA LEU A 45 13.80 -19.21 -11.85
C LEU A 45 12.95 -19.89 -10.76
N ALA A 46 13.38 -21.05 -10.26
CA ALA A 46 12.66 -21.77 -9.21
C ALA A 46 12.56 -20.95 -7.92
N ASP A 47 13.64 -20.29 -7.51
CA ASP A 47 13.66 -19.43 -6.32
C ASP A 47 12.68 -18.24 -6.48
N LEU A 48 12.67 -17.60 -7.65
CA LEU A 48 11.77 -16.48 -7.94
C LEU A 48 10.31 -16.93 -7.99
N GLU A 49 10.00 -18.06 -8.64
CA GLU A 49 8.65 -18.62 -8.65
C GLU A 49 8.17 -18.97 -7.24
N GLN A 50 9.05 -19.49 -6.38
CA GLN A 50 8.76 -19.75 -4.98
C GLN A 50 8.48 -18.45 -4.20
N LEU A 51 9.27 -17.39 -4.41
CA LEU A 51 9.03 -16.08 -3.80
C LEU A 51 7.69 -15.49 -4.25
N CYS A 52 7.37 -15.55 -5.53
CA CYS A 52 6.08 -15.10 -6.05
C CYS A 52 4.92 -15.91 -5.45
N ALA A 53 5.05 -17.23 -5.33
CA ALA A 53 4.05 -18.08 -4.70
C ALA A 53 3.87 -17.74 -3.21
N ALA A 54 4.96 -17.55 -2.47
CA ALA A 54 4.92 -17.16 -1.06
C ALA A 54 4.28 -15.78 -0.86
N ALA A 55 4.63 -14.80 -1.70
CA ALA A 55 4.05 -13.46 -1.67
C ALA A 55 2.54 -13.49 -1.93
N ARG A 56 2.08 -14.30 -2.89
CA ARG A 56 0.64 -14.48 -3.18
C ARG A 56 -0.11 -15.20 -2.05
N ALA A 57 0.57 -15.99 -1.24
CA ALA A 57 -0.01 -16.69 -0.11
C ALA A 57 -0.12 -15.80 1.15
N LEU A 58 0.43 -14.59 1.13
CA LEU A 58 0.29 -13.65 2.23
C LEU A 58 -1.18 -13.24 2.39
N PRO A 59 -1.67 -13.07 3.64
CA PRO A 59 -3.00 -12.56 3.87
C PRO A 59 -3.14 -11.18 3.23
N LEU A 60 -4.25 -10.99 2.52
CA LEU A 60 -4.59 -9.69 1.95
C LEU A 60 -5.06 -8.79 3.11
N GLU A 61 -4.24 -7.82 3.49
CA GLU A 61 -4.67 -6.78 4.42
C GLU A 61 -5.57 -5.80 3.66
N GLU A 62 -6.81 -5.68 4.08
CA GLU A 62 -7.75 -4.76 3.45
C GLU A 62 -7.50 -3.34 3.98
N PRO A 63 -7.30 -2.33 3.10
CA PRO A 63 -7.06 -0.99 3.57
C PRO A 63 -8.28 -0.46 4.33
N SER A 64 -8.04 0.47 5.26
CA SER A 64 -9.10 0.95 6.14
C SER A 64 -10.29 1.53 5.34
N PRO A 65 -11.52 1.45 5.86
CA PRO A 65 -12.70 1.97 5.17
C PRO A 65 -12.59 3.46 4.79
N ALA A 66 -11.81 4.25 5.55
CA ALA A 66 -11.55 5.65 5.26
C ALA A 66 -10.72 5.85 3.98
N VAL A 67 -9.74 4.98 3.73
CA VAL A 67 -8.93 4.98 2.51
C VAL A 67 -9.81 4.68 1.29
N TRP A 68 -10.68 3.68 1.40
CA TRP A 68 -11.65 3.36 0.34
C TRP A 68 -12.61 4.53 0.06
N ALA A 69 -13.14 5.17 1.10
CA ALA A 69 -14.03 6.32 0.95
C ALA A 69 -13.32 7.49 0.24
N SER A 70 -12.07 7.77 0.61
CA SER A 70 -11.24 8.81 -0.04
C SER A 70 -10.98 8.48 -1.52
N LEU A 71 -10.69 7.21 -1.82
CA LEU A 71 -10.45 6.75 -3.19
C LEU A 71 -11.71 6.85 -4.06
N HIS A 72 -12.87 6.47 -3.53
CA HIS A 72 -14.15 6.67 -4.22
C HIS A 72 -14.43 8.15 -4.49
N ALA A 73 -14.26 9.03 -3.49
CA ALA A 73 -14.46 10.47 -3.66
C ALA A 73 -13.47 11.10 -4.65
N ARG A 74 -12.26 10.53 -4.79
CA ARG A 74 -11.28 10.97 -5.79
C ARG A 74 -11.66 10.51 -7.20
N LEU A 75 -12.06 9.24 -7.36
CA LEU A 75 -12.52 8.72 -8.65
C LEU A 75 -13.79 9.41 -9.16
N GLU A 76 -14.68 9.84 -8.26
CA GLU A 76 -15.85 10.67 -8.60
C GLU A 76 -15.44 12.02 -9.17
N ARG A 77 -14.47 12.69 -8.53
CA ARG A 77 -13.96 13.99 -8.99
C ARG A 77 -13.21 13.90 -10.31
N GLU A 78 -12.53 12.79 -10.55
CA GLU A 78 -11.81 12.52 -11.80
C GLU A 78 -12.76 12.04 -12.92
N GLY A 79 -14.05 11.84 -12.63
CA GLY A 79 -15.05 11.39 -13.60
C GLY A 79 -14.86 9.94 -14.05
N ILE A 80 -14.08 9.15 -13.32
CA ILE A 80 -13.73 7.75 -13.62
C ILE A 80 -14.76 6.78 -13.00
N GLN A 81 -15.91 7.28 -12.54
CA GLN A 81 -17.04 6.40 -12.27
C GLN A 81 -17.69 5.98 -13.59
N ARG A 82 -17.37 4.75 -14.00
CA ARG A 82 -18.21 3.99 -14.92
C ARG A 82 -19.55 3.83 -14.23
N GLU A 83 -20.51 4.65 -14.64
CA GLU A 83 -21.91 4.52 -14.31
C GLU A 83 -22.33 3.11 -14.76
N ARG A 84 -22.20 2.12 -13.86
CA ARG A 84 -22.86 0.84 -14.03
C ARG A 84 -24.32 1.14 -13.71
N THR A 85 -24.96 1.82 -14.65
CA THR A 85 -26.39 2.03 -14.68
C THR A 85 -26.99 0.64 -14.68
N THR A 86 -27.34 0.24 -13.46
CA THR A 86 -28.06 -0.97 -13.19
C THR A 86 -29.36 -0.76 -13.94
N GLY A 87 -29.54 -1.48 -15.05
CA GLY A 87 -30.63 -1.36 -16.01
C GLY A 87 -32.00 -1.77 -15.43
N TRP A 88 -32.29 -1.30 -14.22
CA TRP A 88 -33.45 -1.59 -13.39
C TRP A 88 -34.18 -0.30 -12.96
N THR A 89 -33.68 0.86 -13.37
CA THR A 89 -34.37 2.15 -13.17
C THR A 89 -35.52 2.36 -14.16
N TRP A 90 -35.52 1.68 -15.32
CA TRP A 90 -36.65 1.73 -16.26
C TRP A 90 -37.82 0.83 -15.84
N LEU A 91 -37.57 -0.32 -15.20
CA LEU A 91 -38.63 -1.17 -14.62
C LEU A 91 -39.35 -0.48 -13.46
N ARG A 92 -38.66 0.38 -12.69
CA ARG A 92 -39.27 1.14 -11.58
C ARG A 92 -40.22 2.25 -12.06
N ARG A 93 -40.19 2.61 -13.34
CA ARG A 93 -41.08 3.61 -13.96
C ARG A 93 -42.38 3.00 -14.51
N LEU A 94 -42.49 1.67 -14.57
CA LEU A 94 -43.64 0.95 -15.13
C LEU A 94 -44.55 0.30 -14.08
N HIS A 95 -44.18 0.30 -12.80
CA HIS A 95 -45.00 -0.32 -11.76
C HIS A 95 -45.83 0.68 -10.94
N VAL A 96 -46.39 1.70 -11.59
CA VAL A 96 -47.58 2.39 -11.08
C VAL A 96 -48.79 1.65 -11.64
N TRP A 97 -49.10 0.49 -11.05
CA TRP A 97 -50.40 -0.13 -11.24
C TRP A 97 -51.29 0.27 -10.05
N PRO A 98 -52.47 0.87 -10.28
CA PRO A 98 -53.33 1.33 -9.21
C PRO A 98 -53.92 0.12 -8.47
N HIS A 99 -53.89 0.18 -7.13
CA HIS A 99 -54.60 -0.76 -6.27
C HIS A 99 -56.11 -0.76 -6.58
N PRO A 100 -56.78 -1.89 -6.28
CA PRO A 100 -57.94 -1.75 -5.43
C PRO A 100 -57.93 -2.70 -4.22
N ALA A 101 -58.13 -2.04 -3.08
CA ALA A 101 -58.84 -2.47 -1.88
C ALA A 101 -58.12 -3.23 -0.74
N PRO A 102 -58.50 -2.95 0.53
CA PRO A 102 -57.68 -3.15 1.72
C PRO A 102 -58.32 -4.17 2.69
N LEU A 103 -57.69 -5.33 2.88
CA LEU A 103 -58.16 -6.35 3.83
C LEU A 103 -56.99 -7.12 4.48
N GLY A 104 -55.91 -6.41 4.84
CA GLY A 104 -54.75 -6.98 5.55
C GLY A 104 -54.45 -6.31 6.90
N ALA A 105 -55.26 -5.34 7.33
CA ALA A 105 -54.96 -4.44 8.43
C ALA A 105 -55.21 -5.01 9.85
N LEU A 106 -55.55 -6.30 9.99
CA LEU A 106 -55.86 -6.88 11.31
C LEU A 106 -54.85 -7.93 11.81
N ALA A 107 -53.87 -8.34 11.00
CA ALA A 107 -52.92 -9.39 11.39
C ALA A 107 -51.59 -8.87 11.99
N SER A 108 -51.17 -7.65 11.68
CA SER A 108 -49.84 -7.14 12.08
C SER A 108 -49.79 -6.50 13.48
N VAL A 109 -50.92 -6.00 14.01
CA VAL A 109 -50.96 -5.35 15.32
C VAL A 109 -50.84 -6.36 16.48
N VAL A 110 -51.28 -7.60 16.28
CA VAL A 110 -51.19 -8.65 17.31
C VAL A 110 -49.76 -9.20 17.45
N LEU A 111 -49.02 -9.31 16.35
CA LEU A 111 -47.66 -9.87 16.37
C LEU A 111 -46.62 -8.91 16.98
N VAL A 112 -46.78 -7.60 16.79
CA VAL A 112 -45.84 -6.60 17.35
C VAL A 112 -46.07 -6.40 18.85
N GLY A 113 -47.32 -6.51 19.34
CA GLY A 113 -47.63 -6.35 20.76
C GLY A 113 -47.07 -7.47 21.66
N VAL A 114 -47.04 -8.71 21.16
CA VAL A 114 -46.55 -9.86 21.94
C VAL A 114 -45.01 -9.88 22.02
N PHE A 115 -44.31 -9.40 21.00
CA PHE A 115 -42.84 -9.40 20.97
C PHE A 115 -42.23 -8.34 21.90
N ILE A 116 -42.89 -7.17 22.04
CA ILE A 116 -42.40 -6.06 22.88
C ILE A 116 -42.58 -6.39 24.39
N LEU A 117 -43.61 -7.15 24.76
CA LEU A 117 -43.86 -7.56 26.15
C LEU A 117 -42.94 -8.70 26.64
N MET A 118 -42.42 -9.53 25.74
CA MET A 118 -41.46 -10.59 26.09
C MET A 118 -40.03 -10.05 26.27
N ALA A 119 -39.64 -9.01 25.53
CA ALA A 119 -38.27 -8.48 25.56
C ALA A 119 -37.97 -7.53 26.74
N SER A 120 -38.98 -7.02 27.45
CA SER A 120 -38.79 -6.05 28.54
C SER A 120 -38.80 -6.65 29.97
N SER A 121 -38.85 -7.98 30.11
CA SER A 121 -39.08 -8.62 31.43
C SER A 121 -37.88 -9.34 32.06
N THR A 122 -36.70 -9.38 31.43
CA THR A 122 -35.51 -10.02 32.04
C THR A 122 -34.39 -9.03 32.30
N SER A 123 -34.37 -8.59 33.57
CA SER A 123 -33.16 -8.40 34.39
C SER A 123 -32.43 -7.06 34.33
N ARG A 124 -32.79 -6.20 35.29
CA ARG A 124 -31.86 -5.29 35.97
C ARG A 124 -30.96 -6.11 36.91
N ILE A 125 -29.67 -5.76 37.06
CA ILE A 125 -28.92 -5.54 38.32
C ILE A 125 -27.42 -5.33 38.01
N SER A 126 -26.98 -4.11 38.34
CA SER A 126 -25.68 -3.59 38.85
C SER A 126 -24.31 -3.79 38.13
N PRO A 127 -23.43 -2.75 38.19
CA PRO A 127 -22.07 -2.78 37.64
C PRO A 127 -21.00 -3.17 38.68
N PRO A 128 -19.82 -3.65 38.23
CA PRO A 128 -18.58 -3.42 38.95
C PRO A 128 -17.54 -2.67 38.09
N ARG A 129 -16.92 -1.65 38.69
CA ARG A 129 -15.58 -1.18 38.33
C ARG A 129 -14.56 -2.09 39.01
N THR A 130 -13.62 -2.69 38.26
CA THR A 130 -12.21 -2.87 38.67
C THR A 130 -11.38 -3.45 37.53
N GLU A 131 -10.31 -2.70 37.21
CA GLU A 131 -8.93 -3.15 36.96
C GLU A 131 -8.58 -4.22 35.92
N GLY A 132 -7.72 -3.81 34.98
CA GLY A 132 -6.43 -4.46 34.75
C GLY A 132 -6.45 -5.86 34.13
N ARG A 133 -6.39 -5.93 32.80
CA ARG A 133 -5.80 -7.09 32.13
C ARG A 133 -5.01 -6.67 30.90
N TYR A 134 -3.70 -6.52 31.11
CA TYR A 134 -2.68 -6.67 30.08
C TYR A 134 -2.92 -7.98 29.32
N GLY A 135 -3.28 -7.89 28.04
CA GLY A 135 -3.03 -8.94 27.07
C GLY A 135 -1.61 -8.79 26.54
N PRO A 136 -0.84 -9.87 26.34
CA PRO A 136 0.49 -9.77 25.76
C PRO A 136 0.40 -9.18 24.33
N PRO A 137 1.35 -8.32 23.92
CA PRO A 137 1.35 -7.73 22.59
C PRO A 137 1.61 -8.82 21.53
N PRO A 138 0.96 -8.78 20.34
CA PRO A 138 1.41 -9.57 19.21
C PRO A 138 2.83 -9.14 18.85
N THR A 139 3.77 -10.07 18.95
CA THR A 139 5.18 -9.89 18.60
C THR A 139 5.34 -9.69 17.09
N SER A 140 5.26 -8.42 16.67
CA SER A 140 6.23 -7.70 15.83
C SER A 140 6.89 -8.40 14.62
N VAL A 141 6.15 -9.14 13.78
CA VAL A 141 6.62 -9.39 12.39
C VAL A 141 6.48 -8.13 11.52
N ALA A 142 5.51 -7.26 11.81
CA ALA A 142 5.34 -5.96 11.16
C ALA A 142 6.51 -4.99 11.46
N SER A 143 7.09 -5.03 12.66
CA SER A 143 8.25 -4.18 12.99
C SER A 143 9.52 -4.61 12.27
N LEU A 144 9.71 -5.89 11.95
CA LEU A 144 10.88 -6.34 11.19
C LEU A 144 10.78 -5.97 9.71
N LEU A 145 9.59 -6.12 9.11
CA LEU A 145 9.32 -5.64 7.75
C LEU A 145 9.40 -4.12 7.63
N GLY A 146 8.85 -3.38 8.61
CA GLY A 146 8.95 -1.92 8.67
C GLY A 146 10.37 -1.41 8.92
N ALA A 147 11.15 -2.09 9.77
CA ALA A 147 12.55 -1.75 10.00
C ALA A 147 13.43 -1.97 8.76
N ASN A 148 13.20 -3.06 8.02
CA ASN A 148 13.92 -3.32 6.76
C ASN A 148 13.56 -2.28 5.69
N GLN A 149 12.26 -1.96 5.53
CA GLN A 149 11.82 -0.90 4.61
C GLN A 149 12.38 0.46 4.98
N ALA A 150 12.42 0.83 6.26
CA ALA A 150 13.01 2.08 6.72
C ALA A 150 14.52 2.14 6.45
N ALA A 151 15.24 1.02 6.62
CA ALA A 151 16.66 0.93 6.34
C ALA A 151 16.96 1.06 4.84
N ASP A 152 16.18 0.40 3.99
CA ASP A 152 16.32 0.45 2.53
C ASP A 152 16.00 1.84 1.98
N LEU A 153 14.96 2.48 2.51
CA LEU A 153 14.55 3.82 2.10
C LEU A 153 15.57 4.88 2.55
N THR A 154 16.14 4.72 3.75
CA THR A 154 17.24 5.59 4.22
C THR A 154 18.47 5.46 3.32
N ARG A 155 18.84 4.24 2.92
CA ARG A 155 19.97 4.00 2.00
C ARG A 155 19.72 4.64 0.63
N ALA A 156 18.52 4.44 0.07
CA ALA A 156 18.13 5.02 -1.22
C ALA A 156 18.21 6.56 -1.20
N ILE A 157 17.75 7.20 -0.11
CA ILE A 157 17.86 8.66 0.04
C ILE A 157 19.33 9.10 0.09
N GLN A 158 20.18 8.37 0.78
CA GLN A 158 21.60 8.71 0.89
C GLN A 158 22.33 8.62 -0.46
N ASP A 159 21.97 7.63 -1.28
CA ASP A 159 22.47 7.50 -2.65
C ASP A 159 21.96 8.65 -3.54
N LEU A 160 20.68 9.01 -3.44
CA LEU A 160 20.09 10.15 -4.16
C LEU A 160 20.71 11.49 -3.76
N GLU A 161 20.98 11.71 -2.47
CA GLU A 161 21.67 12.91 -1.99
C GLU A 161 23.08 12.99 -2.57
N SER A 162 23.81 11.88 -2.56
CA SER A 162 25.16 11.82 -3.12
C SER A 162 25.16 12.14 -4.62
N ALA A 163 24.22 11.56 -5.37
CA ALA A 163 24.02 11.86 -6.78
C ALA A 163 23.65 13.33 -7.01
N TYR A 164 22.74 13.90 -6.20
CA TYR A 164 22.35 15.30 -6.27
C TYR A 164 23.55 16.22 -6.04
N GLN A 165 24.38 15.95 -5.03
CA GLN A 165 25.57 16.77 -4.76
C GLN A 165 26.54 16.79 -5.95
N LEU A 166 26.74 15.64 -6.60
CA LEU A 166 27.57 15.54 -7.80
C LEU A 166 26.97 16.30 -8.99
N ASN A 167 25.66 16.19 -9.20
CA ASN A 167 24.97 16.86 -10.30
C ASN A 167 24.68 18.34 -10.05
N SER A 168 24.72 18.80 -8.78
CA SER A 168 24.31 20.14 -8.36
C SER A 168 25.03 21.27 -9.09
N LYS A 169 26.23 21.01 -9.62
CA LYS A 169 27.04 21.97 -10.40
C LYS A 169 26.47 22.24 -11.79
N ASN A 170 25.65 21.33 -12.31
CA ASN A 170 25.01 21.44 -13.62
C ASN A 170 23.67 22.19 -13.55
N LEU A 171 23.11 22.39 -12.35
CA LEU A 171 21.88 23.16 -12.17
C LEU A 171 22.16 24.67 -12.17
N ALA A 172 21.23 25.44 -12.73
CA ALA A 172 21.23 26.89 -12.61
C ALA A 172 21.16 27.30 -11.12
N PRO A 173 21.85 28.39 -10.71
CA PRO A 173 21.99 28.76 -9.30
C PRO A 173 20.64 29.02 -8.61
N ASP A 174 19.67 29.62 -9.30
CA ASP A 174 18.34 29.91 -8.74
C ASP A 174 17.50 28.62 -8.53
N VAL A 175 17.65 27.65 -9.44
CA VAL A 175 16.99 26.34 -9.35
C VAL A 175 17.60 25.52 -8.22
N LYS A 176 18.93 25.49 -8.13
CA LYS A 176 19.66 24.87 -7.03
C LYS A 176 19.23 25.44 -5.68
N ALA A 177 19.17 26.77 -5.54
CA ALA A 177 18.77 27.43 -4.30
C ALA A 177 17.34 27.05 -3.87
N SER A 178 16.44 26.84 -4.84
CA SER A 178 15.06 26.41 -4.57
C SER A 178 15.00 24.97 -4.02
N TYR A 179 15.78 24.06 -4.61
CA TYR A 179 15.90 22.68 -4.13
C TYR A 179 16.59 22.60 -2.76
N ASP A 180 17.70 23.31 -2.58
CA ASP A 180 18.45 23.34 -1.32
C ASP A 180 17.55 23.81 -0.16
N LYS A 181 16.76 24.87 -0.37
CA LYS A 181 15.79 25.35 0.62
C LYS A 181 14.71 24.31 0.94
N GLY A 182 14.22 23.59 -0.06
CA GLY A 182 13.24 22.51 0.13
C GLY A 182 13.83 21.35 0.94
N LEU A 183 15.06 20.94 0.63
CA LEU A 183 15.79 19.89 1.33
C LEU A 183 16.06 20.28 2.78
N ASP A 184 16.45 21.53 3.06
CA ASP A 184 16.64 22.01 4.42
C ASP A 184 15.35 21.92 5.26
N SER A 185 14.21 22.31 4.67
CA SER A 185 12.90 22.19 5.34
C SER A 185 12.52 20.74 5.63
N LEU A 186 12.79 19.81 4.70
CA LEU A 186 12.50 18.39 4.89
C LEU A 186 13.44 17.76 5.93
N ASN A 187 14.72 18.16 5.91
CA ASN A 187 15.70 17.73 6.91
C ASN A 187 15.32 18.18 8.32
N GLU A 188 14.74 19.37 8.46
CA GLU A 188 14.20 19.84 9.75
C GLU A 188 13.04 18.95 10.23
N SER A 189 12.07 18.68 9.36
CA SER A 189 10.91 17.84 9.68
C SER A 189 11.30 16.40 10.04
N ILE A 190 12.30 15.83 9.36
CA ILE A 190 12.86 14.52 9.70
C ILE A 190 13.48 14.56 11.10
N ARG A 191 14.25 15.62 11.42
CA ARG A 191 14.90 15.77 12.72
C ARG A 191 13.88 15.89 13.85
N GLU A 192 12.82 16.67 13.65
CA GLU A 192 11.73 16.82 14.60
C GLU A 192 11.00 15.49 14.84
N SER A 193 10.67 14.77 13.76
CA SER A 193 10.02 13.44 13.85
C SER A 193 10.88 12.42 14.59
N LEU A 194 12.19 12.39 14.30
CA LEU A 194 13.15 11.54 15.01
C LEU A 194 13.26 11.90 16.50
N ALA A 195 13.25 13.20 16.84
CA ALA A 195 13.27 13.64 18.23
C ALA A 195 12.01 13.22 18.99
N SER A 196 10.83 13.31 18.36
CA SER A 196 9.58 12.80 18.91
C SER A 196 9.63 11.30 19.16
N LEU A 197 10.19 10.52 18.23
CA LEU A 197 10.34 9.06 18.38
C LEU A 197 11.36 8.65 19.45
N GLN A 198 12.38 9.48 19.71
CA GLN A 198 13.29 9.23 20.82
C GLN A 198 12.60 9.41 22.18
N GLN A 199 11.64 10.34 22.27
CA GLN A 199 10.88 10.58 23.50
C GLN A 199 9.73 9.57 23.66
N GLU A 200 9.05 9.24 22.55
CA GLU A 200 7.89 8.35 22.50
C GLU A 200 8.06 7.32 21.38
N PRO A 201 8.75 6.18 21.63
CA PRO A 201 9.06 5.18 20.60
C PRO A 201 7.83 4.55 19.94
N ASP A 202 6.72 4.48 20.68
CA ASP A 202 5.45 3.88 20.23
C ASP A 202 4.50 4.91 19.59
N ASN A 203 4.97 6.15 19.35
CA ASN A 203 4.16 7.19 18.72
C ASN A 203 3.99 6.91 17.21
N ALA A 204 2.91 6.20 16.88
CA ALA A 204 2.57 5.82 15.50
C ALA A 204 2.49 7.02 14.55
N LEU A 205 2.03 8.19 15.02
CA LEU A 205 1.92 9.40 14.20
C LEU A 205 3.30 9.95 13.82
N ALA A 206 4.25 9.94 14.76
CA ALA A 206 5.62 10.37 14.48
C ALA A 206 6.35 9.42 13.52
N HIS A 207 6.06 8.10 13.60
CA HIS A 207 6.54 7.14 12.60
C HIS A 207 5.98 7.42 11.20
N GLU A 208 4.67 7.73 11.09
CA GLU A 208 4.03 8.07 9.82
C GLU A 208 4.62 9.35 9.20
N TYR A 209 4.76 10.42 10.00
CA TYR A 209 5.39 11.66 9.52
C TYR A 209 6.84 11.47 9.07
N LEU A 210 7.61 10.64 9.78
CA LEU A 210 8.97 10.33 9.39
C LEU A 210 9.03 9.65 8.02
N MET A 211 8.15 8.67 7.75
CA MET A 211 8.10 7.97 6.47
C MET A 211 7.66 8.88 5.32
N ASP A 212 6.67 9.74 5.54
CA ASP A 212 6.22 10.73 4.55
C ASP A 212 7.32 11.76 4.25
N ALA A 213 8.01 12.27 5.27
CA ALA A 213 9.12 13.21 5.11
C ALA A 213 10.27 12.60 4.29
N TYR A 214 10.62 11.33 4.56
CA TYR A 214 11.61 10.62 3.76
C TYR A 214 11.18 10.43 2.30
N SER A 215 9.94 10.00 2.08
CA SER A 215 9.40 9.78 0.72
C SER A 215 9.44 11.06 -0.12
N ARG A 216 8.99 12.19 0.46
CA ARG A 216 9.05 13.50 -0.19
C ARG A 216 10.48 13.94 -0.50
N LYS A 217 11.42 13.66 0.40
CA LYS A 217 12.85 13.98 0.17
C LYS A 217 13.40 13.21 -1.02
N ALA A 218 13.08 11.92 -1.16
CA ALA A 218 13.47 11.13 -2.32
C ALA A 218 12.90 11.70 -3.62
N GLU A 219 11.61 12.09 -3.63
CA GLU A 219 10.95 12.71 -4.78
C GLU A 219 11.65 14.01 -5.20
N VAL A 220 11.91 14.92 -4.25
CA VAL A 220 12.61 16.19 -4.51
C VAL A 220 13.99 15.96 -5.11
N LEU A 221 14.77 15.02 -4.56
CA LEU A 221 16.10 14.68 -5.07
C LEU A 221 16.03 14.09 -6.49
N SER A 222 15.06 13.21 -6.75
CA SER A 222 14.87 12.62 -8.08
C SER A 222 14.51 13.67 -9.15
N SER A 223 13.56 14.56 -8.85
CA SER A 223 13.18 15.68 -9.72
C SER A 223 14.37 16.62 -9.99
N ALA A 224 15.19 16.89 -8.97
CA ALA A 224 16.38 17.71 -9.13
C ALA A 224 17.40 17.06 -10.08
N LEU A 225 17.60 15.75 -9.99
CA LEU A 225 18.50 15.00 -10.87
C LEU A 225 18.02 14.99 -12.33
N GLU A 226 16.71 14.80 -12.56
CA GLU A 226 16.11 14.87 -13.89
C GLU A 226 16.26 16.27 -14.50
N SER A 227 16.09 17.32 -13.68
CA SER A 227 16.19 18.70 -14.15
C SER A 227 17.61 19.13 -14.53
N GLY A 228 18.64 18.53 -13.94
CA GLY A 228 20.05 18.81 -14.26
C GLY A 228 20.63 17.97 -15.41
N GLY A 229 19.88 17.01 -15.93
CA GLY A 229 20.28 16.15 -17.05
C GLY A 229 19.90 16.67 -18.44
N ARG A 230 19.31 17.87 -18.53
CA ARG A 230 18.80 18.46 -19.78
C ARG A 230 19.65 19.64 -20.24
#